data_AF-A0AAU2RNC3-F1
#
_entry.id   AF-A0AAU2RNC3-F1
#
_cell.length_a   1.000
_cell.length_b   1.000
_cell.length_c   1.000
_cell.angle_alpha   90.00
_cell.angle_beta   90.00
_cell.angle_gamma   90.00
#
_symmetry.space_group_name_H-M   'P 1'
#
loop_
_entity.id
_entity.type
_entity.pdbx_description
1 polymer ?
#
loop_
_entity_poly.entity_id
_entity_poly.type
_entity_poly.pdbx_seq_one_letter_code
_entity_poly.pdbx_strand_id
1 'polypeptide(L)'
;MGTSGSVAGSSPDVEYEVLCDDVGPFLRRYALDDTGALVPVDADLDGAPYTVTGTVTRCAPPSAEVNPVLDGTLQRQTGVGTVTIPAGARSVTLIVYSGNPTAAIGGGTAVTVAAGSSLTWAVDRGGPEGESLQDAYVFTGIAGSDFLVSSVREV
;
A
#
# COMPACT_ATOMS: atom_id res chain seq x y z
N MET A 1 -43.40 -26.12 29.40
CA MET A 1 -42.16 -26.85 29.75
C MET A 1 -41.53 -27.36 28.47
N GLY A 2 -40.23 -27.13 28.28
CA GLY A 2 -39.44 -27.60 27.13
C GLY A 2 -38.50 -26.52 26.61
N THR A 3 -37.23 -26.59 27.03
CA THR A 3 -36.16 -25.61 26.85
C THR A 3 -35.64 -25.52 25.40
N SER A 4 -35.49 -24.30 24.87
CA SER A 4 -34.62 -24.03 23.73
C SER A 4 -33.17 -24.21 24.17
N GLY A 5 -32.58 -25.37 23.89
CA GLY A 5 -31.15 -25.58 24.07
C GLY A 5 -30.39 -24.91 22.94
N SER A 6 -29.57 -23.92 23.26
CA SER A 6 -28.49 -23.51 22.37
C SER A 6 -27.37 -24.53 22.51
N VAL A 7 -27.12 -25.31 21.48
CA VAL A 7 -25.87 -26.08 21.37
C VAL A 7 -24.78 -25.10 20.93
N ALA A 8 -23.82 -24.82 21.82
CA ALA A 8 -22.52 -24.36 21.37
C ALA A 8 -21.85 -25.59 20.76
N GLY A 9 -22.03 -25.81 19.47
CA GLY A 9 -21.15 -26.72 18.74
C GLY A 9 -19.75 -26.13 18.84
N SER A 10 -18.82 -26.85 19.44
CA SER A 10 -17.40 -26.55 19.29
C SER A 10 -17.08 -26.77 17.81
N SER A 11 -17.24 -25.73 16.99
CA SER A 11 -16.60 -25.78 15.68
C SER A 11 -15.11 -25.94 15.97
N PRO A 12 -14.43 -26.96 15.43
CA PRO A 12 -13.00 -27.06 15.59
C PRO A 12 -12.40 -25.75 15.09
N ASP A 13 -11.39 -25.25 15.81
CA ASP A 13 -10.61 -24.13 15.33
C ASP A 13 -9.91 -24.57 14.05
N VAL A 14 -9.97 -23.73 13.03
CA VAL A 14 -9.45 -24.04 11.70
C VAL A 14 -8.57 -22.89 11.25
N GLU A 15 -7.29 -23.20 11.05
CA GLU A 15 -6.33 -22.24 10.52
C GLU A 15 -6.01 -22.57 9.07
N TYR A 16 -5.90 -21.55 8.23
CA TYR A 16 -5.55 -21.67 6.82
C TYR A 16 -4.21 -21.00 6.56
N GLU A 17 -3.31 -21.71 5.88
CA GLU A 17 -2.02 -21.16 5.46
C GLU A 17 -1.81 -21.45 3.97
N VAL A 18 -1.35 -20.43 3.23
CA VAL A 18 -0.87 -20.63 1.85
C VAL A 18 0.58 -21.11 1.93
N LEU A 19 0.83 -22.31 1.40
CA LEU A 19 2.13 -22.97 1.39
C LEU A 19 2.53 -23.29 -0.03
N CYS A 20 3.82 -23.57 -0.24
CA CYS A 20 4.36 -23.93 -1.54
C CYS A 20 5.09 -25.27 -1.47
N ASP A 21 5.00 -26.05 -2.53
CA ASP A 21 5.82 -27.23 -2.79
C ASP A 21 6.60 -27.08 -4.10
N ASP A 22 7.10 -28.18 -4.68
CA ASP A 22 7.90 -28.13 -5.91
C ASP A 22 7.07 -27.77 -7.15
N VAL A 23 5.74 -27.80 -7.07
CA VAL A 23 4.81 -27.48 -8.16
C VAL A 23 4.27 -26.06 -8.02
N GLY A 24 4.04 -25.56 -6.80
CA GLY A 24 3.62 -24.19 -6.57
C GLY A 24 2.77 -23.99 -5.32
N PRO A 25 2.01 -22.88 -5.26
CA PRO A 25 1.21 -22.57 -4.08
C PRO A 25 -0.04 -23.45 -3.97
N PHE A 26 -0.40 -23.80 -2.74
CA PHE A 26 -1.63 -24.49 -2.37
C PHE A 26 -2.11 -24.00 -0.99
N LEU A 27 -3.35 -24.34 -0.64
CA LEU A 27 -3.95 -24.01 0.64
C LEU A 27 -3.88 -25.21 1.58
N ARG A 28 -3.27 -25.05 2.77
CA ARG A 28 -3.33 -26.03 3.84
C ARG A 28 -4.26 -25.57 4.93
N ARG A 29 -5.22 -26.43 5.27
CA ARG A 29 -6.13 -26.27 6.39
C ARG A 29 -5.68 -27.13 7.56
N TYR A 30 -5.39 -26.54 8.70
CA TYR A 30 -5.10 -27.25 9.94
C TYR A 30 -6.34 -27.29 10.82
N ALA A 31 -6.73 -28.48 11.25
CA ALA A 31 -7.80 -28.67 12.23
C ALA A 31 -7.34 -29.68 13.30
N LEU A 32 -7.89 -29.60 14.50
CA LEU A 32 -7.72 -30.65 15.50
C LEU A 32 -8.76 -31.74 15.27
N ASP A 33 -8.36 -33.01 15.35
CA ASP A 33 -9.30 -34.14 15.39
C ASP A 33 -9.93 -34.33 16.78
N ASP A 34 -10.80 -35.34 16.92
CA ASP A 34 -11.50 -35.64 18.17
C ASP A 34 -10.56 -36.06 19.32
N THR A 35 -9.30 -36.37 19.01
CA THR A 35 -8.25 -36.68 20.00
C THR A 35 -7.38 -35.46 20.34
N GLY A 36 -7.64 -34.32 19.70
CA GLY A 36 -6.83 -33.11 19.79
C GLY A 36 -5.54 -33.17 18.97
N ALA A 37 -5.42 -34.09 18.01
CA ALA A 37 -4.26 -34.15 17.12
C ALA A 37 -4.44 -33.22 15.92
N LEU A 38 -3.37 -32.54 15.51
CA LEU A 38 -3.39 -31.64 14.36
C LEU A 38 -3.41 -32.43 13.04
N VAL A 39 -4.44 -32.22 12.23
CA VAL A 39 -4.63 -32.88 10.94
C VAL A 39 -4.65 -31.83 9.82
N PRO A 40 -3.69 -31.85 8.88
CA PRO A 40 -3.71 -31.00 7.70
C PRO A 40 -4.62 -31.57 6.61
N VAL A 41 -5.33 -30.69 5.90
CA VAL A 41 -6.06 -31.01 4.67
C VAL A 41 -5.61 -30.03 3.59
N ASP A 42 -5.14 -30.57 2.47
CA ASP A 42 -4.58 -29.79 1.37
C ASP A 42 -5.59 -29.62 0.25
N ALA A 43 -5.71 -28.38 -0.21
CA ALA A 43 -6.51 -28.00 -1.36
C ALA A 43 -5.70 -27.06 -2.27
N ASP A 44 -6.05 -27.00 -3.55
CA ASP A 44 -5.53 -25.95 -4.41
C ASP A 44 -6.16 -24.60 -4.03
N LEU A 45 -5.72 -23.52 -4.69
CA LEU A 45 -6.21 -22.18 -4.38
C LEU A 45 -7.69 -21.96 -4.75
N ASP A 46 -8.27 -22.87 -5.54
CA ASP A 46 -9.69 -22.89 -5.91
C ASP A 46 -10.53 -23.82 -5.01
N GLY A 47 -9.88 -24.53 -4.07
CA GLY A 47 -10.52 -25.41 -3.08
C GLY A 47 -10.68 -26.87 -3.51
N ALA A 48 -10.13 -27.30 -4.64
CA ALA A 48 -10.12 -28.72 -5.03
C ALA A 48 -9.05 -29.50 -4.25
N PRO A 49 -9.20 -30.81 -4.01
CA PRO A 49 -8.20 -31.60 -3.29
C PRO A 49 -6.82 -31.51 -3.93
N TYR A 50 -5.79 -31.26 -3.12
CA TYR A 50 -4.42 -31.11 -3.58
C TYR A 50 -3.52 -32.21 -3.02
N THR A 51 -2.63 -32.73 -3.87
CA THR A 51 -1.61 -33.70 -3.46
C THR A 51 -0.26 -33.01 -3.50
N VAL A 52 0.35 -32.85 -2.32
CA VAL A 52 1.68 -32.25 -2.19
C VAL A 52 2.70 -33.06 -2.98
N THR A 53 3.44 -32.34 -3.81
CA THR A 53 4.55 -32.84 -4.60
C THR A 53 5.83 -32.17 -4.11
N GLY A 54 6.54 -32.84 -3.21
CA GLY A 54 7.84 -32.38 -2.70
C GLY A 54 7.78 -31.82 -1.28
N THR A 55 8.73 -30.93 -0.98
CA THR A 55 8.88 -30.38 0.38
C THR A 55 7.94 -29.19 0.56
N VAL A 56 7.05 -29.27 1.56
CA VAL A 56 6.20 -28.14 1.92
C VAL A 56 7.03 -27.07 2.60
N THR A 57 6.96 -25.85 2.08
CA THR A 57 7.60 -24.66 2.62
C THR A 57 6.58 -23.53 2.71
N ARG A 58 6.89 -22.49 3.48
CA ARG A 58 6.20 -21.22 3.26
C ARG A 58 6.60 -20.70 1.90
N CYS A 59 5.61 -20.29 1.11
CA CYS A 59 5.89 -19.60 -0.13
C CYS A 59 6.88 -18.46 0.13
N ALA A 60 7.93 -18.39 -0.70
CA ALA A 60 8.88 -17.30 -0.59
C ALA A 60 8.09 -15.98 -0.70
N PRO A 61 8.41 -14.97 0.15
CA PRO A 61 7.91 -13.63 -0.14
C PRO A 61 8.34 -13.28 -1.57
N PRO A 62 7.55 -12.44 -2.29
CA PRO A 62 8.03 -11.90 -3.56
C PRO A 62 9.47 -11.41 -3.36
N SER A 63 10.34 -11.70 -4.33
CA SER A 63 11.79 -11.46 -4.24
C SER A 63 12.02 -10.16 -3.50
N ALA A 64 12.77 -10.19 -2.39
CA ALA A 64 12.93 -9.04 -1.51
C ALA A 64 13.24 -7.81 -2.36
N GLU A 65 12.23 -6.98 -2.59
CA GLU A 65 12.41 -5.71 -3.28
C GLU A 65 13.46 -4.99 -2.45
N VAL A 66 14.56 -4.60 -3.11
CA VAL A 66 15.57 -3.79 -2.45
C VAL A 66 14.81 -2.56 -1.95
N ASN A 67 14.67 -2.43 -0.63
CA ASN A 67 14.00 -1.27 -0.06
C ASN A 67 14.75 -0.04 -0.57
N PRO A 68 14.12 0.80 -1.41
CA PRO A 68 14.81 1.94 -1.96
C PRO A 68 15.19 2.87 -0.82
N VAL A 69 16.38 3.46 -0.90
CA VAL A 69 16.74 4.53 0.03
C VAL A 69 15.87 5.73 -0.35
N LEU A 70 15.12 6.25 0.61
CA LEU A 70 14.21 7.36 0.39
C LEU A 70 14.76 8.64 1.01
N ASP A 71 14.73 9.72 0.23
CA ASP A 71 14.93 11.08 0.72
C ASP A 71 13.60 11.85 0.72
N GLY A 72 13.40 12.64 1.77
CA GLY A 72 12.16 13.35 2.05
C GLY A 72 12.40 14.83 2.27
N THR A 73 11.68 15.67 1.55
CA THR A 73 11.76 17.13 1.71
C THR A 73 10.43 17.71 2.18
N LEU A 74 10.52 18.77 3.00
CA LEU A 74 9.39 19.56 3.48
C LEU A 74 9.72 21.03 3.24
N GLN A 75 8.87 21.72 2.49
CA GLN A 75 9.04 23.15 2.21
C GLN A 75 7.72 23.87 2.43
N ARG A 76 7.73 24.84 3.34
CA ARG A 76 6.62 25.78 3.54
C ARG A 76 6.87 27.04 2.72
N GLN A 77 5.82 27.54 2.07
CA GLN A 77 5.84 28.78 1.32
C GLN A 77 4.78 29.73 1.85
N THR A 78 5.21 30.93 2.25
CA THR A 78 4.34 32.02 2.70
C THR A 78 4.41 33.18 1.72
N GLY A 79 3.25 33.74 1.37
CA GLY A 79 3.13 34.84 0.42
C GLY A 79 3.54 34.45 -1.01
N VAL A 80 4.03 35.44 -1.75
CA VAL A 80 4.44 35.28 -3.14
C VAL A 80 5.72 34.45 -3.22
N GLY A 81 5.73 33.43 -4.06
CA GLY A 81 6.92 32.61 -4.32
C GLY A 81 6.57 31.31 -5.02
N THR A 82 7.59 30.54 -5.37
CA THR A 82 7.42 29.28 -6.10
C THR A 82 8.17 28.16 -5.38
N VAL A 83 7.50 27.02 -5.23
CA VAL A 83 8.10 25.76 -4.82
C VAL A 83 8.09 24.83 -6.04
N THR A 84 9.26 24.33 -6.43
CA THR A 84 9.38 23.40 -7.55
C THR A 84 9.89 22.06 -7.05
N ILE A 85 9.15 21.00 -7.32
CA ILE A 85 9.61 19.63 -7.16
C ILE A 85 9.99 19.11 -8.55
N PRO A 86 11.29 18.82 -8.81
CA PRO A 86 11.69 18.26 -10.09
C PRO A 86 11.09 16.86 -10.29
N ALA A 87 11.03 16.42 -11.55
CA ALA A 87 10.66 15.05 -11.90
C ALA A 87 11.49 14.01 -11.12
N GLY A 88 10.95 12.80 -11.00
CA GLY A 88 11.58 11.70 -10.27
C GLY A 88 11.16 11.58 -8.80
N ALA A 89 10.18 12.35 -8.34
CA ALA A 89 9.58 12.13 -7.02
C ALA A 89 8.69 10.88 -7.04
N ARG A 90 8.68 10.07 -5.98
CA ARG A 90 7.71 8.98 -5.80
C ARG A 90 6.38 9.49 -5.27
N SER A 91 6.42 10.54 -4.45
CA SER A 91 5.22 11.22 -4.00
C SER A 91 5.44 12.71 -3.82
N VAL A 92 4.37 13.48 -4.04
CA VAL A 92 4.27 14.90 -3.77
C VAL A 92 2.95 15.14 -3.06
N THR A 93 2.97 15.85 -1.94
CA THR A 93 1.76 16.28 -1.23
C THR A 93 1.80 17.79 -1.04
N LEU A 94 0.71 18.45 -1.40
CA LEU A 94 0.44 19.85 -1.14
C LEU A 94 -0.63 19.98 -0.06
N ILE A 95 -0.41 20.85 0.92
CA ILE A 95 -1.40 21.25 1.93
C ILE A 95 -1.50 22.78 1.90
N VAL A 96 -2.69 23.31 1.64
CA VAL A 96 -2.93 24.76 1.60
C VAL A 96 -3.62 25.22 2.87
N TYR A 97 -2.95 26.05 3.66
CA TYR A 97 -3.51 26.61 4.89
C TYR A 97 -4.32 27.88 4.64
N SER A 98 -3.79 28.79 3.81
CA SER A 98 -4.47 30.04 3.44
C SER A 98 -4.17 30.49 2.01
N GLY A 99 -5.01 31.39 1.51
CA GLY A 99 -4.92 31.93 0.16
C GLY A 99 -5.33 30.93 -0.92
N ASN A 100 -4.94 31.23 -2.16
CA ASN A 100 -5.31 30.46 -3.35
C ASN A 100 -4.09 30.24 -4.25
N PRO A 101 -3.06 29.48 -3.78
CA PRO A 101 -1.93 29.15 -4.63
C PRO A 101 -2.37 28.34 -5.85
N THR A 102 -1.53 28.29 -6.87
CA THR A 102 -1.76 27.45 -8.04
C THR A 102 -0.79 26.28 -8.09
N ALA A 103 -1.25 25.12 -8.55
CA ALA A 103 -0.40 23.95 -8.84
C ALA A 103 -0.37 23.69 -10.36
N ALA A 104 0.81 23.44 -10.91
CA ALA A 104 1.02 23.04 -12.30
C ALA A 104 1.89 21.78 -12.36
N ILE A 105 1.60 20.89 -13.32
CA ILE A 105 2.29 19.61 -13.52
C ILE A 105 2.83 19.57 -14.95
N GLY A 106 4.11 19.26 -15.14
CA GLY A 106 4.71 19.06 -16.47
C GLY A 106 4.70 20.32 -17.36
N GLY A 107 4.60 21.51 -16.78
CA GLY A 107 4.41 22.76 -17.52
C GLY A 107 2.98 22.97 -18.07
N GLY A 108 2.03 22.13 -17.66
CA GLY A 108 0.61 22.27 -17.98
C GLY A 108 -0.04 23.49 -17.32
N THR A 109 -1.32 23.70 -17.62
CA THR A 109 -2.10 24.83 -17.09
C THR A 109 -2.18 24.77 -15.57
N ALA A 110 -1.84 25.89 -14.93
CA ALA A 110 -1.90 26.00 -13.48
C ALA A 110 -3.36 26.00 -12.98
N VAL A 111 -3.63 25.18 -11.97
CA VAL A 111 -4.94 25.05 -11.33
C VAL A 111 -4.91 25.72 -9.96
N THR A 112 -5.89 26.58 -9.68
CA THR A 112 -6.03 27.19 -8.36
C THR A 112 -6.48 26.17 -7.33
N VAL A 113 -5.78 26.14 -6.19
CA VAL A 113 -6.07 25.26 -5.07
C VAL A 113 -6.58 26.11 -3.90
N ALA A 114 -7.74 25.78 -3.37
CA ALA A 114 -8.36 26.55 -2.29
C ALA A 114 -7.72 26.25 -0.93
N ALA A 115 -7.75 27.24 -0.02
CA ALA A 115 -7.39 27.03 1.38
C ALA A 115 -8.20 25.89 2.02
N GLY A 116 -7.55 25.11 2.87
CA GLY A 116 -8.12 23.90 3.47
C GLY A 116 -8.03 22.66 2.59
N SER A 117 -7.47 22.75 1.37
CA SER A 117 -7.31 21.60 0.48
C SER A 117 -5.98 20.87 0.72
N SER A 118 -6.00 19.56 0.52
CA SER A 118 -4.81 18.71 0.39
C SER A 118 -4.86 17.92 -0.91
N LEU A 119 -3.75 17.87 -1.64
CA LEU A 119 -3.62 17.11 -2.88
C LEU A 119 -2.39 16.21 -2.77
N THR A 120 -2.51 14.95 -3.17
CA THR A 120 -1.40 14.00 -3.18
C THR A 120 -1.31 13.33 -4.54
N TRP A 121 -0.09 13.25 -5.05
CA TRP A 121 0.28 12.48 -6.24
C TRP A 121 1.33 11.47 -5.80
N ALA A 122 1.17 10.21 -6.18
CA ALA A 122 2.10 9.15 -5.87
C ALA A 122 2.07 8.06 -6.93
N VAL A 123 3.18 7.34 -7.06
CA VAL A 123 3.25 6.07 -7.79
C VAL A 123 2.70 4.92 -6.95
N ASP A 124 2.41 3.78 -7.59
CA ASP A 124 1.85 2.62 -6.88
C ASP A 124 2.83 2.04 -5.86
N ARG A 125 2.28 1.57 -4.74
CA ARG A 125 3.07 0.93 -3.68
C ARG A 125 3.45 -0.48 -4.13
N GLY A 126 4.75 -0.75 -4.26
CA GLY A 126 5.26 -2.02 -4.84
C GLY A 126 5.44 -1.98 -6.35
N GLY A 127 5.43 -0.77 -6.93
CA GLY A 127 5.87 -0.53 -8.29
C GLY A 127 7.34 -0.90 -8.50
N PRO A 128 7.76 -1.21 -9.75
CA PRO A 128 9.13 -1.59 -10.06
C PRO A 128 10.15 -0.54 -9.57
N GLU A 129 11.38 -1.00 -9.32
CA GLU A 129 12.51 -0.12 -8.96
C GLU A 129 12.64 1.04 -9.97
N GLY A 130 12.80 2.26 -9.45
CA GLY A 130 12.89 3.46 -10.28
C GLY A 130 11.54 4.04 -10.74
N GLU A 131 10.39 3.44 -10.37
CA GLU A 131 9.10 4.05 -10.66
C GLU A 131 8.96 5.39 -9.93
N SER A 132 8.67 6.43 -10.70
CA SER A 132 8.58 7.81 -10.24
C SER A 132 7.58 8.64 -11.05
N LEU A 133 7.15 9.76 -10.48
CA LEU A 133 6.37 10.78 -11.16
C LEU A 133 7.27 11.46 -12.21
N GLN A 134 6.85 11.33 -13.47
CA GLN A 134 7.65 11.73 -14.64
C GLN A 134 7.72 13.24 -14.86
N ASP A 135 6.78 13.98 -14.28
CA ASP A 135 6.66 15.42 -14.44
C ASP A 135 7.18 16.19 -13.24
N ALA A 136 7.65 17.42 -13.49
CA ALA A 136 7.92 18.40 -12.44
C ALA A 136 6.60 19.02 -11.93
N TYR A 137 6.55 19.31 -10.63
CA TYR A 137 5.44 19.97 -9.97
C TYR A 137 5.85 21.38 -9.56
N VAL A 138 5.03 22.36 -9.91
CA VAL A 138 5.28 23.78 -9.60
C VAL A 138 4.11 24.34 -8.82
N PHE A 139 4.38 24.83 -7.62
CA PHE A 139 3.41 25.45 -6.73
C PHE A 139 3.73 26.93 -6.59
N THR A 140 2.80 27.79 -6.98
CA THR A 140 3.00 29.24 -6.98
C THR A 140 2.07 29.89 -5.97
N GLY A 141 2.66 30.52 -4.97
CA GLY A 141 1.98 31.34 -3.97
C GLY A 141 1.70 32.74 -4.49
N ILE A 142 0.59 33.30 -4.02
CA ILE A 142 0.23 34.70 -4.19
C ILE A 142 0.29 35.42 -2.83
N ALA A 143 0.06 36.74 -2.80
CA ALA A 143 -0.05 37.45 -1.53
C ALA A 143 -1.14 36.82 -0.64
N GLY A 144 -0.82 36.53 0.62
CA GLY A 144 -1.71 35.85 1.56
C GLY A 144 -1.75 34.32 1.45
N SER A 145 -1.00 33.71 0.51
CA SER A 145 -0.82 32.26 0.48
C SER A 145 -0.01 31.77 1.68
N ASP A 146 -0.37 30.59 2.19
CA ASP A 146 0.45 29.81 3.12
C ASP A 146 0.19 28.34 2.82
N PHE A 147 1.22 27.62 2.38
CA PHE A 147 1.11 26.22 2.02
C PHE A 147 2.39 25.45 2.32
N LEU A 148 2.25 24.15 2.50
CA LEU A 148 3.33 23.20 2.69
C LEU A 148 3.35 22.23 1.51
N VAL A 149 4.55 21.97 0.99
CA VAL A 149 4.80 20.90 0.02
C VAL A 149 5.73 19.90 0.68
N SER A 150 5.35 18.62 0.65
CA SER A 150 6.24 17.51 0.97
C SER A 150 6.52 16.70 -0.28
N SER A 151 7.73 16.19 -0.45
CA SER A 151 8.02 15.21 -1.49
C SER A 151 8.95 14.11 -1.00
N VAL A 152 8.82 12.93 -1.59
CA VAL A 152 9.68 11.77 -1.34
C VAL A 152 10.23 11.28 -2.67
N ARG A 153 11.51 10.88 -2.70
CA ARG A 153 12.16 10.30 -3.88
C ARG A 153 13.14 9.20 -3.48
N GLU A 154 13.48 8.35 -4.44
CA GLU A 154 14.59 7.40 -4.30
C GLU A 154 15.92 8.11 -4.51
N VAL A 155 16.98 7.65 -3.82
CA VAL A 155 18.35 8.15 -3.94
C VAL A 155 19.37 7.05 -4.15
#